data_AF-A0A931QG86-F1
#
_entry.id   AF-A0A931QG86-F1
#
_cell.length_a   1.000
_cell.length_b   1.000
_cell.length_c   1.000
_cell.angle_alpha   90.00
_cell.angle_beta   90.00
_cell.angle_gamma   90.00
#
_symmetry.space_group_name_H-M   'P 1'
#
loop_
_entity.id
_entity.type
_entity.pdbx_description
1 polymer ?
#
loop_
_entity_poly.entity_id
_entity_poly.type
_entity_poly.pdbx_seq_one_letter_code
_entity_poly.pdbx_strand_id
1 'polypeptide(L)'
;MIHRLQVQLTILFTAFVLLVLVSVGVTYLGLQTQQQDALVINLAGRQRMLIQQMTRLSFQLQDGDESASVTLKESEQTFSQTLSALRNGGSAPYLTNSVVNLPITRDPQLLAALDEVGSSWNQYRSTLDAMDTSADSVSLLITLEKQSDNLVQEADAVVRLYEVTSTAKVNRLRFIQIVFLVFAIMLLAVGAWMTRRSLL
;
A
#
# COMPACT_ATOMS: atom_id res chain seq x y z
N MET A 1 -19.53 18.54 -51.15
CA MET A 1 -20.31 18.30 -49.92
C MET A 1 -19.91 16.99 -49.23
N ILE A 2 -19.98 15.85 -49.92
CA ILE A 2 -19.63 14.51 -49.38
C ILE A 2 -18.20 14.43 -48.84
N HIS A 3 -17.21 14.97 -49.58
CA HIS A 3 -15.80 14.93 -49.14
C HIS A 3 -15.56 15.69 -47.82
N ARG A 4 -16.23 16.84 -47.61
CA ARG A 4 -16.13 17.61 -46.37
C ARG A 4 -16.71 16.84 -45.17
N LEU A 5 -17.82 16.13 -45.39
CA LEU A 5 -18.43 15.25 -44.39
C LEU A 5 -17.53 14.07 -44.01
N GLN A 6 -16.91 13.44 -45.00
CA GLN A 6 -15.98 12.33 -44.78
C GLN A 6 -14.80 12.78 -43.90
N VAL A 7 -14.15 13.90 -44.22
CA VAL A 7 -13.04 14.43 -43.42
C VAL A 7 -13.47 14.74 -41.98
N GLN A 8 -14.64 15.35 -41.79
CA GLN A 8 -15.16 15.68 -40.46
C GLN A 8 -15.45 14.42 -39.62
N LEU A 9 -16.05 13.39 -40.21
CA LEU A 9 -16.32 12.13 -39.54
C LEU A 9 -15.03 11.37 -39.23
N THR A 10 -14.06 11.37 -40.14
CA THR A 10 -12.74 10.79 -39.87
C THR A 10 -12.05 11.48 -38.69
N ILE A 11 -12.07 12.81 -38.64
CA ILE A 11 -11.48 13.56 -37.51
C ILE A 11 -12.18 13.20 -36.19
N LEU A 12 -13.51 13.18 -36.16
CA LEU A 12 -14.27 12.83 -34.94
C LEU A 12 -14.01 11.38 -34.51
N PHE A 13 -13.98 10.45 -35.46
CA PHE A 13 -13.69 9.04 -35.18
C PHE A 13 -12.26 8.86 -34.66
N THR A 14 -11.27 9.49 -35.29
CA THR A 14 -9.89 9.47 -34.82
C THR A 14 -9.76 10.10 -33.43
N ALA A 15 -10.40 11.24 -33.18
CA ALA A 15 -10.41 11.88 -31.87
C ALA A 15 -11.05 10.98 -30.80
N PHE A 16 -12.16 10.31 -31.13
CA PHE A 16 -12.81 9.35 -30.25
C PHE A 16 -11.91 8.16 -29.92
N VAL A 17 -11.27 7.55 -30.93
CA VAL A 17 -10.35 6.43 -30.74
C VAL A 17 -9.16 6.86 -29.87
N LEU A 18 -8.56 8.02 -30.14
CA LEU A 18 -7.47 8.55 -29.32
C LEU A 18 -7.90 8.78 -27.87
N LEU A 19 -9.09 9.34 -27.65
CA LEU A 19 -9.64 9.54 -26.32
C LEU A 19 -9.81 8.21 -25.56
N VAL A 20 -10.33 7.19 -26.22
CA VAL A 20 -10.50 5.85 -25.63
C VAL A 20 -9.13 5.23 -25.32
N LEU A 21 -8.16 5.30 -26.23
CA LEU A 21 -6.81 4.77 -26.00
C LEU A 21 -6.13 5.44 -24.80
N VAL A 22 -6.23 6.77 -24.69
CA VAL A 22 -5.69 7.50 -23.53
C VAL A 22 -6.42 7.09 -22.25
N SER A 23 -7.75 6.97 -22.28
CA SER A 23 -8.53 6.55 -21.11
C SER A 23 -8.15 5.15 -20.61
N VAL A 24 -7.99 4.19 -21.53
CA VAL A 24 -7.54 2.83 -21.22
C VAL A 24 -6.12 2.84 -20.66
N GLY A 25 -5.21 3.61 -21.26
CA GLY A 25 -3.84 3.77 -20.77
C GLY A 25 -3.78 4.32 -19.34
N VAL A 26 -4.53 5.38 -19.05
CA VAL A 26 -4.63 5.95 -17.70
C VAL A 26 -5.23 4.94 -16.71
N THR A 27 -6.25 4.19 -17.12
CA THR A 27 -6.84 3.11 -16.29
C THR A 27 -5.84 2.02 -15.96
N TYR A 28 -5.08 1.57 -16.96
CA TYR A 28 -4.08 0.53 -16.78
C TYR A 28 -2.98 0.95 -15.80
N LEU A 29 -2.44 2.17 -15.95
CA LEU A 29 -1.46 2.73 -15.02
C LEU A 29 -2.03 2.86 -13.61
N GLY A 30 -3.28 3.34 -13.49
CA GLY A 30 -3.97 3.41 -12.20
C GLY A 30 -4.13 2.05 -11.52
N LEU A 31 -4.51 1.01 -12.25
CA LEU A 31 -4.64 -0.35 -11.73
C LEU A 31 -3.30 -0.93 -11.25
N GLN A 32 -2.21 -0.69 -11.98
CA GLN A 32 -0.88 -1.10 -11.54
C GLN A 32 -0.50 -0.43 -10.21
N THR A 33 -0.74 0.88 -10.07
CA THR A 33 -0.48 1.58 -8.80
C THR A 33 -1.36 1.07 -7.67
N GLN A 34 -2.62 0.71 -7.94
CA GLN A 34 -3.53 0.16 -6.95
C GLN A 34 -3.09 -1.24 -6.46
N GLN A 35 -2.58 -2.10 -7.35
CA GLN A 35 -2.04 -3.40 -6.97
C GLN A 35 -0.82 -3.26 -6.06
N GLN A 36 0.07 -2.31 -6.37
CA GLN A 36 1.23 -2.02 -5.53
C GLN A 36 0.81 -1.46 -4.16
N ASP A 37 -0.16 -0.55 -4.12
CA ASP A 37 -0.69 -0.01 -2.86
C ASP A 37 -1.32 -1.12 -2.01
N ALA A 38 -2.05 -2.06 -2.60
CA ALA A 38 -2.63 -3.21 -1.88
C ALA A 38 -1.55 -4.13 -1.27
N LEU A 39 -0.45 -4.36 -1.98
CA LEU A 39 0.71 -5.10 -1.46
C LEU A 39 1.34 -4.37 -0.27
N VAL A 40 1.56 -3.06 -0.38
CA VAL A 40 2.13 -2.22 0.68
C VAL A 40 1.25 -2.26 1.94
N ILE A 41 -0.08 -2.10 1.77
CA ILE A 41 -1.06 -2.18 2.87
C ILE A 41 -0.99 -3.54 3.58
N ASN A 42 -0.88 -4.63 2.83
CA ASN A 42 -0.77 -5.98 3.40
C ASN A 42 0.52 -6.12 4.23
N LEU A 43 1.66 -5.67 3.69
CA LEU A 43 2.96 -5.71 4.37
C LEU A 43 2.98 -4.87 5.65
N ALA A 44 2.39 -3.67 5.61
CA ALA A 44 2.19 -2.81 6.78
C ALA A 44 1.25 -3.50 7.80
N GLY A 45 0.15 -4.08 7.33
CA GLY A 45 -0.81 -4.81 8.16
C GLY A 45 -0.19 -5.99 8.89
N ARG A 46 0.72 -6.71 8.22
CA ARG A 46 1.47 -7.83 8.78
C ARG A 46 2.37 -7.42 9.95
N GLN A 47 2.83 -6.16 10.01
CA GLN A 47 3.64 -5.68 11.14
C GLN A 47 2.91 -5.84 12.47
N ARG A 48 1.61 -5.52 12.53
CA ARG A 48 0.76 -5.71 13.72
C ARG A 48 0.75 -7.18 14.19
N MET A 49 0.62 -8.10 13.25
CA MET A 49 0.61 -9.53 13.54
C MET A 49 1.99 -10.01 14.02
N LEU A 50 3.07 -9.54 13.40
CA LEU A 50 4.43 -9.88 13.83
C LEU A 50 4.71 -9.38 15.25
N ILE A 51 4.29 -8.16 15.62
CA ILE A 51 4.46 -7.64 16.98
C ILE A 51 3.78 -8.56 18.00
N GLN A 52 2.51 -8.89 17.77
CA GLN A 52 1.74 -9.77 18.65
C GLN A 52 2.32 -11.20 18.69
N GLN A 53 2.81 -11.70 17.56
CA GLN A 53 3.49 -12.98 17.46
C GLN A 53 4.78 -12.99 18.28
N MET A 54 5.63 -11.97 18.16
CA MET A 54 6.87 -11.83 18.94
C MET A 54 6.57 -11.77 20.44
N THR A 55 5.56 -11.00 20.85
CA THR A 55 5.13 -10.91 22.25
C THR A 55 4.71 -12.28 22.77
N ARG A 56 3.84 -12.99 22.04
CA ARG A 56 3.40 -14.35 22.41
C ARG A 56 4.55 -15.34 22.49
N LEU A 57 5.47 -15.33 21.54
CA LEU A 57 6.66 -16.20 21.53
C LEU A 57 7.56 -15.92 22.74
N SER A 58 7.65 -14.66 23.18
CA SER A 58 8.40 -14.28 24.38
C SER A 58 7.79 -14.85 25.65
N PHE A 59 6.45 -14.89 25.76
CA PHE A 59 5.77 -15.61 26.85
C PHE A 59 6.04 -17.12 26.80
N GLN A 60 6.04 -17.74 25.61
CA GLN A 60 6.33 -19.18 25.48
C GLN A 60 7.76 -19.54 25.88
N LEU A 61 8.73 -18.67 25.54
CA LEU A 61 10.12 -18.83 26.00
C LEU A 61 10.24 -18.75 27.51
N GLN A 62 9.47 -17.85 28.14
CA GLN A 62 9.42 -17.76 29.60
C GLN A 62 8.90 -19.04 30.26
N ASP A 63 7.92 -19.68 29.63
CA ASP A 63 7.33 -20.95 30.08
C ASP A 63 8.24 -22.17 29.78
N GLY A 64 9.42 -21.95 29.18
CA GLY A 64 10.44 -22.97 28.94
C GLY A 64 10.39 -23.63 27.55
N ASP A 65 9.59 -23.13 26.61
CA ASP A 65 9.56 -23.63 25.24
C ASP A 65 10.69 -23.01 24.39
N GLU A 66 11.89 -23.58 24.49
CA GLU A 66 13.07 -23.12 23.74
C GLU A 66 12.87 -23.15 22.20
N SER A 67 11.91 -23.94 21.69
CA SER A 67 11.64 -24.03 20.25
C SER A 67 11.09 -22.72 19.68
N ALA A 68 10.49 -21.87 20.52
CA ALA A 68 9.97 -20.56 20.14
C ALA A 68 11.08 -19.56 19.74
N SER A 69 12.34 -19.77 20.15
CA SER A 69 13.45 -18.83 19.94
C SER A 69 13.77 -18.61 18.46
N VAL A 70 13.76 -19.68 17.66
CA VAL A 70 14.02 -19.61 16.22
C VAL A 70 12.95 -18.77 15.52
N THR A 71 11.68 -19.05 15.83
CA THR A 71 10.54 -18.33 15.24
C THR A 71 10.51 -16.86 15.67
N LEU A 72 10.93 -16.55 16.91
CA LEU A 72 11.04 -15.18 17.40
C LEU A 72 12.05 -14.37 16.59
N LYS A 73 13.26 -14.92 16.39
CA LYS A 73 14.32 -14.28 15.59
C LYS A 73 13.90 -14.08 14.14
N GLU A 74 13.24 -15.06 13.53
CA GLU A 74 12.70 -14.93 12.17
C GLU A 74 11.63 -13.82 12.08
N SER A 75 10.77 -13.72 13.09
CA SER A 75 9.73 -12.68 13.18
C SER A 75 10.35 -11.29 13.31
N GLU A 76 11.37 -11.15 14.16
CA GLU A 76 12.13 -9.91 14.37
C GLU A 76 12.82 -9.46 13.09
N GLN A 77 13.51 -10.38 12.40
CA GLN A 77 14.16 -10.10 11.12
C GLN A 77 13.14 -9.67 10.07
N THR A 78 12.02 -10.39 9.96
CA THR A 78 10.97 -10.08 8.98
C THR A 78 10.34 -8.71 9.27
N PHE A 79 10.08 -8.39 10.54
CA PHE A 79 9.58 -7.09 10.97
C PHE A 79 10.56 -5.98 10.57
N SER A 80 11.82 -6.08 11.01
CA SER A 80 12.84 -5.05 10.76
C SER A 80 13.08 -4.81 9.27
N GLN A 81 13.17 -5.87 8.46
CA GLN A 81 13.33 -5.75 7.00
C GLN A 81 12.11 -5.10 6.35
N THR A 82 10.90 -5.49 6.76
CA THR A 82 9.67 -4.91 6.20
C THR A 82 9.54 -3.44 6.60
N LEU A 83 9.79 -3.07 7.86
CA LEU A 83 9.74 -1.68 8.32
C LEU A 83 10.74 -0.78 7.58
N SER A 84 11.98 -1.25 7.40
CA SER A 84 12.99 -0.54 6.62
C SER A 84 12.53 -0.32 5.18
N ALA A 85 11.97 -1.35 4.53
CA ALA A 85 11.53 -1.26 3.15
C ALA A 85 10.25 -0.41 2.99
N LEU A 86 9.34 -0.41 3.96
CA LEU A 86 8.18 0.49 3.98
C LEU A 86 8.62 1.96 4.02
N ARG A 87 9.67 2.27 4.77
CA ARG A 87 10.21 3.63 4.90
C ARG A 87 11.07 4.05 3.70
N ASN A 88 12.07 3.25 3.38
CA ASN A 88 13.14 3.62 2.46
C ASN A 88 12.93 3.07 1.03
N GLY A 89 11.93 2.21 0.83
CA GLY A 89 11.81 1.37 -0.36
C GLY A 89 12.81 0.20 -0.33
N GLY A 90 12.77 -0.62 -1.38
CA GLY A 90 13.66 -1.79 -1.52
C GLY A 90 12.95 -3.11 -1.23
N SER A 91 13.72 -4.17 -0.99
CA SER A 91 13.19 -5.52 -0.88
C SER A 91 12.64 -5.83 0.51
N ALA A 92 11.46 -6.44 0.56
CA ALA A 92 10.88 -7.01 1.78
C ALA A 92 10.47 -8.48 1.57
N PRO A 93 10.57 -9.33 2.60
CA PRO A 93 9.98 -10.67 2.58
C PRO A 93 8.47 -10.62 2.36
N TYR A 94 7.90 -11.53 1.56
CA TYR A 94 6.45 -11.57 1.32
C TYR A 94 5.82 -12.91 1.69
N LEU A 95 6.07 -13.95 0.89
CA LEU A 95 5.69 -15.34 1.16
C LEU A 95 6.96 -16.18 1.37
N THR A 96 6.78 -17.45 1.71
CA THR A 96 7.90 -18.39 1.86
C THR A 96 8.81 -18.34 0.63
N ASN A 97 10.08 -18.00 0.86
CA ASN A 97 11.11 -17.85 -0.18
C ASN A 97 10.78 -16.83 -1.29
N SER A 98 9.98 -15.80 -0.99
CA SER A 98 9.72 -14.71 -1.94
C SER A 98 9.97 -13.33 -1.34
N VAL A 99 10.47 -12.44 -2.20
CA VAL A 99 10.72 -11.04 -1.89
C VAL A 99 9.96 -10.17 -2.87
N VAL A 100 9.55 -8.99 -2.40
CA VAL A 100 8.87 -7.97 -3.20
C VAL A 100 9.59 -6.65 -3.04
N ASN A 101 9.60 -5.84 -4.10
CA ASN A 101 10.21 -4.52 -4.08
C ASN A 101 9.17 -3.44 -3.80
N LEU A 102 9.36 -2.73 -2.71
CA LEU A 102 8.56 -1.59 -2.28
C LEU A 102 9.09 -0.30 -2.90
N PRO A 103 8.21 0.62 -3.31
CA PRO A 103 8.62 1.94 -3.73
C PRO A 103 9.09 2.74 -2.51
N ILE A 104 9.94 3.74 -2.75
CA ILE A 104 10.32 4.68 -1.68
C ILE A 104 9.09 5.47 -1.20
N THR A 105 8.91 5.54 0.11
CA THR A 105 7.87 6.38 0.72
C THR A 105 8.32 7.84 0.70
N ARG A 106 7.45 8.72 0.19
CA ARG A 106 7.72 10.17 0.05
C ARG A 106 6.74 11.06 0.82
N ASP A 107 5.64 10.49 1.29
CA ASP A 107 4.64 11.24 2.03
C ASP A 107 5.19 11.62 3.42
N PRO A 108 5.26 12.90 3.79
CA PRO A 108 5.84 13.32 5.07
C PRO A 108 5.09 12.80 6.30
N GLN A 109 3.76 12.67 6.23
CA GLN A 109 2.96 12.16 7.35
C GLN A 109 3.24 10.66 7.55
N LEU A 110 3.33 9.93 6.44
CA LEU A 110 3.63 8.51 6.47
C LEU A 110 5.08 8.25 6.94
N LEU A 111 6.04 9.08 6.51
CA LEU A 111 7.42 9.01 7.00
C LEU A 111 7.49 9.25 8.51
N ALA A 112 6.79 10.27 9.02
CA ALA A 112 6.75 10.54 10.45
C ALA A 112 6.14 9.38 11.25
N ALA A 113 5.05 8.79 10.77
CA ALA A 113 4.44 7.62 11.41
C ALA A 113 5.35 6.38 11.39
N LEU A 114 6.08 6.16 10.28
CA LEU A 114 7.07 5.07 10.18
C LEU A 114 8.29 5.32 11.09
N ASP A 115 8.71 6.57 11.28
CA ASP A 115 9.77 6.95 12.20
C ASP A 115 9.37 6.71 13.67
N GLU A 116 8.11 7.00 14.01
CA GLU A 116 7.53 6.71 15.33
C GLU A 116 7.53 5.20 15.61
N VAL A 117 7.01 4.40 14.67
CA VAL A 117 7.08 2.93 14.73
C VAL A 117 8.54 2.45 14.89
N GLY A 118 9.48 3.06 14.18
CA GLY A 118 10.90 2.74 14.29
C GLY A 118 11.49 3.01 15.68
N SER A 119 11.09 4.12 16.31
CA SER A 119 11.49 4.46 17.68
C SER A 119 10.93 3.47 18.69
N SER A 120 9.62 3.20 18.64
CA SER A 120 8.95 2.26 19.53
C SER A 120 9.42 0.82 19.32
N TRP A 121 9.73 0.45 18.07
CA TRP A 121 10.36 -0.83 17.73
C TRP A 121 11.71 -1.00 18.42
N ASN A 122 12.58 0.02 18.40
CA ASN A 122 13.89 -0.08 19.04
C ASN A 122 13.77 -0.28 20.56
N GLN A 123 12.78 0.35 21.20
CA GLN A 123 12.50 0.15 22.62
C GLN A 123 12.00 -1.28 22.90
N TYR A 124 11.03 -1.74 22.10
CA TYR A 124 10.50 -3.11 22.19
C TYR A 124 11.60 -4.16 22.00
N ARG A 125 12.43 -4.00 20.98
CA ARG A 125 13.57 -4.87 20.70
C ARG A 125 14.59 -4.87 21.85
N SER A 126 14.90 -3.70 22.40
CA SER A 126 15.83 -3.64 23.56
C SER A 126 15.29 -4.40 24.77
N THR A 127 13.97 -4.44 24.96
CA THR A 127 13.34 -5.25 26.01
C THR A 127 13.44 -6.74 25.69
N LEU A 128 13.22 -7.17 24.44
CA LEU A 128 13.46 -8.56 24.02
C LEU A 128 14.90 -8.99 24.29
N ASP A 129 15.89 -8.20 23.88
CA ASP A 129 17.32 -8.51 24.07
C ASP A 129 17.70 -8.61 25.56
N ALA A 130 17.06 -7.81 26.43
CA ALA A 130 17.29 -7.86 27.87
C ALA A 130 16.72 -9.14 28.52
N MET A 131 15.70 -9.76 27.93
CA MET A 131 15.10 -10.99 28.45
C MET A 131 16.01 -12.21 28.24
N ASP A 132 16.84 -12.21 27.19
CA ASP A 132 17.82 -13.28 26.94
C ASP A 132 18.94 -13.35 28.00
N THR A 133 19.13 -12.28 28.80
CA THR A 133 20.29 -12.12 29.70
C THR A 133 19.95 -11.92 31.17
N SER A 134 18.68 -11.71 31.52
CA SER A 134 18.27 -11.29 32.87
C SER A 134 17.43 -12.32 33.61
N ALA A 135 17.58 -12.35 34.94
CA ALA A 135 16.83 -13.23 35.84
C ALA A 135 15.45 -12.65 36.28
N ASP A 136 15.19 -11.36 36.04
CA ASP A 136 13.90 -10.71 36.37
C ASP A 136 12.98 -10.63 35.15
N SER A 137 12.66 -11.80 34.60
CA SER A 137 11.99 -11.90 33.32
C SER A 137 10.49 -11.56 33.37
N VAL A 138 9.85 -11.61 34.56
CA VAL A 138 8.42 -11.32 34.74
C VAL A 138 8.12 -9.82 34.59
N SER A 139 8.94 -8.94 35.17
CA SER A 139 8.76 -7.48 35.04
C SER A 139 8.99 -7.00 33.61
N LEU A 140 9.93 -7.64 32.90
CA LEU A 140 10.21 -7.38 31.49
C LEU A 140 9.05 -7.84 30.59
N LEU A 141 8.39 -8.96 30.86
CA LEU A 141 7.20 -9.39 30.10
C LEU A 141 6.06 -8.38 30.17
N ILE A 142 5.77 -7.84 31.36
CA ILE A 142 4.72 -6.81 31.54
C ILE A 142 5.08 -5.54 30.75
N THR A 143 6.37 -5.18 30.76
CA THR A 143 6.88 -4.03 29.99
C THR A 143 6.74 -4.28 28.48
N LEU A 144 7.11 -5.47 28.03
CA LEU A 144 7.03 -5.90 26.64
C LEU A 144 5.58 -5.90 26.13
N GLU A 145 4.64 -6.38 26.93
CA GLU A 145 3.20 -6.37 26.61
C GLU A 145 2.70 -4.93 26.41
N LYS A 146 3.04 -4.01 27.31
CA LYS A 146 2.66 -2.60 27.19
C LYS A 146 3.29 -1.93 25.95
N GLN A 147 4.56 -2.22 25.66
CA GLN A 147 5.23 -1.73 24.46
C GLN A 147 4.60 -2.33 23.19
N SER A 148 4.22 -3.61 23.22
CA SER A 148 3.50 -4.31 22.14
C SER A 148 2.21 -3.60 21.80
N ASP A 149 1.40 -3.26 22.80
CA ASP A 149 0.12 -2.56 22.60
C ASP A 149 0.30 -1.19 21.93
N ASN A 150 1.29 -0.41 22.39
CA ASN A 150 1.59 0.88 21.77
C ASN A 150 2.08 0.71 20.33
N LEU A 151 3.04 -0.19 20.10
CA LEU A 151 3.63 -0.43 18.79
C LEU A 151 2.60 -0.95 17.78
N VAL A 152 1.62 -1.76 18.22
CA VAL A 152 0.50 -2.18 17.37
C VAL A 152 -0.39 -1.01 16.97
N GLN A 153 -0.67 -0.07 17.89
CA GLN A 153 -1.48 1.12 17.58
C GLN A 153 -0.78 2.04 16.56
N GLU A 154 0.53 2.23 16.69
CA GLU A 154 1.33 2.99 15.74
C GLU A 154 1.38 2.30 14.36
N ALA A 155 1.60 0.98 14.33
CA ALA A 155 1.55 0.20 13.09
C ALA A 155 0.16 0.25 12.42
N ASP A 156 -0.90 0.28 13.21
CA ASP A 156 -2.28 0.45 12.73
C ASP A 156 -2.52 1.85 12.13
N ALA A 157 -1.92 2.90 12.72
CA ALA A 157 -1.95 4.24 12.15
C ALA A 157 -1.27 4.31 10.78
N VAL A 158 -0.12 3.63 10.62
CA VAL A 158 0.57 3.50 9.32
C VAL A 158 -0.34 2.82 8.28
N VAL A 159 -1.00 1.72 8.65
CA VAL A 159 -1.95 1.02 7.75
C VAL A 159 -3.07 1.96 7.30
N ARG A 160 -3.70 2.69 8.23
CA ARG A 160 -4.76 3.65 7.90
C ARG A 160 -4.27 4.76 6.95
N LEU A 161 -3.06 5.27 7.14
CA LEU A 161 -2.50 6.29 6.26
C LEU A 161 -2.29 5.76 4.83
N TYR A 162 -1.82 4.51 4.68
CA TYR A 162 -1.74 3.87 3.37
C TYR A 162 -3.12 3.66 2.74
N GLU A 163 -4.13 3.23 3.51
CA GLU A 163 -5.50 3.05 3.03
C GLU A 163 -6.11 4.36 2.55
N VAL A 164 -5.98 5.44 3.32
CA VAL A 164 -6.45 6.79 2.93
C VAL A 164 -5.77 7.25 1.64
N THR A 165 -4.46 7.06 1.54
CA THR A 165 -3.69 7.45 0.35
C THR A 165 -4.10 6.64 -0.88
N SER A 166 -4.29 5.32 -0.73
CA SER A 166 -4.73 4.42 -1.81
C SER A 166 -6.15 4.74 -2.28
N THR A 167 -7.08 4.93 -1.35
CA THR A 167 -8.48 5.27 -1.67
C THR A 167 -8.60 6.63 -2.37
N ALA A 168 -7.81 7.63 -1.98
CA ALA A 168 -7.74 8.91 -2.68
C ALA A 168 -7.29 8.76 -4.14
N LYS A 169 -6.27 7.94 -4.42
CA LYS A 169 -5.81 7.66 -5.80
C LYS A 169 -6.90 6.96 -6.62
N VAL A 170 -7.58 5.97 -6.04
CA VAL A 170 -8.70 5.26 -6.72
C VAL A 170 -9.84 6.22 -7.04
N ASN A 171 -10.22 7.09 -6.11
CA ASN A 171 -11.26 8.09 -6.33
C ASN A 171 -10.88 9.10 -7.42
N ARG A 172 -9.61 9.52 -7.47
CA ARG A 172 -9.09 10.35 -8.55
C ARG A 172 -9.18 9.64 -9.91
N LEU A 173 -8.82 8.35 -9.97
CA LEU A 173 -8.93 7.57 -11.20
C LEU A 173 -10.39 7.46 -11.67
N ARG A 174 -11.33 7.20 -10.75
CA ARG A 174 -12.77 7.16 -11.05
C ARG A 174 -13.27 8.49 -11.61
N PHE A 175 -12.88 9.61 -11.01
CA PHE A 175 -13.25 10.94 -11.49
C PHE A 175 -12.72 11.19 -12.92
N ILE A 176 -11.46 10.85 -13.20
CA ILE A 176 -10.87 10.95 -14.54
C ILE A 176 -11.64 10.11 -15.55
N GLN A 177 -12.06 8.89 -15.18
CA GLN A 177 -12.87 8.03 -16.06
C GLN A 177 -14.25 8.61 -16.38
N ILE A 178 -14.92 9.23 -15.40
CA ILE A 178 -16.18 9.94 -15.62
C ILE A 178 -15.97 11.09 -16.61
N VAL A 179 -14.88 11.85 -16.47
CA VAL A 179 -14.53 12.93 -17.40
C VAL A 179 -14.33 12.39 -18.82
N PHE A 180 -13.56 11.31 -19.00
CA PHE A 180 -13.41 10.66 -20.31
C PHE A 180 -14.74 10.20 -20.90
N LEU A 181 -15.63 9.61 -20.09
CA LEU A 181 -16.95 9.18 -20.54
C LEU A 181 -17.80 10.36 -21.02
N VAL A 182 -17.81 11.47 -20.28
CA VAL A 182 -18.55 12.69 -20.68
C VAL A 182 -18.04 13.22 -22.02
N PHE A 183 -16.72 13.29 -22.21
CA PHE A 183 -16.13 13.72 -23.49
C PHE A 183 -16.44 12.74 -24.63
N ALA A 184 -16.42 11.44 -24.37
CA ALA A 184 -16.80 10.43 -25.36
C ALA A 184 -18.25 10.61 -25.83
N ILE A 185 -19.19 10.81 -24.88
CA ILE A 185 -20.60 11.10 -25.19
C ILE A 185 -20.74 12.41 -25.97
N MET A 186 -20.00 13.45 -25.59
CA MET A 186 -20.02 14.74 -26.30
C MET A 186 -19.56 14.59 -27.76
N LEU A 187 -18.48 13.85 -28.01
CA LEU A 187 -17.99 13.58 -29.37
C LEU A 187 -19.03 12.84 -30.22
N LEU A 188 -19.70 11.84 -29.63
CA LEU A 188 -20.78 11.11 -30.31
C LEU A 188 -21.98 12.00 -30.61
N ALA A 189 -22.39 12.86 -29.67
CA ALA A 189 -23.49 13.80 -29.86
C ALA A 189 -23.19 14.84 -30.95
N VAL A 190 -21.96 15.39 -30.97
CA VAL A 190 -21.50 16.29 -32.03
C VAL A 190 -21.49 15.58 -33.38
N GLY A 191 -20.98 14.34 -33.44
CA GLY A 191 -20.99 13.52 -34.64
C GLY A 191 -22.41 13.30 -35.18
N ALA A 192 -23.34 12.89 -34.32
CA ALA A 192 -24.74 12.67 -34.69
C ALA A 192 -25.46 13.95 -35.15
N TRP A 193 -25.17 15.09 -34.49
CA TRP A 193 -25.72 16.37 -34.90
C TRP A 193 -25.20 16.81 -36.27
N MET A 194 -23.89 16.65 -36.53
CA MET A 194 -23.27 16.99 -37.81
C MET A 194 -23.81 16.14 -38.95
N THR A 195 -23.96 14.82 -38.76
CA THR A 195 -24.54 13.94 -39.78
C THR A 195 -25.98 14.34 -40.08
N ARG A 196 -26.81 14.56 -39.06
CA ARG A 196 -28.20 14.98 -39.23
C ARG A 196 -28.33 16.31 -39.99
N ARG A 197 -27.53 17.31 -39.62
CA ARG A 197 -27.53 18.63 -40.29
C ARG A 197 -27.08 18.54 -41.75
N SER A 198 -26.27 17.56 -42.09
CA SER A 198 -25.74 17.40 -43.45
C SER A 198 -26.63 16.59 -44.39
N LEU A 199 -27.59 15.85 -43.84
CA LEU A 199 -28.57 15.06 -44.59
C LEU A 199 -29.87 15.83 -44.83
N LEU A 200 -30.11 16.91 -44.08
CA LEU A 200 -31.21 17.89 -44.25
C LEU A 200 -30.74 19.05 -45.14
#